data_AF-A0AAW2PGP1-F1
#
_entry.id   AF-A0AAW2PGP1-F1
#
_cell.length_a   1.000
_cell.length_b   1.000
_cell.length_c   1.000
_cell.angle_alpha   90.00
_cell.angle_beta   90.00
_cell.angle_gamma   90.00
#
_symmetry.space_group_name_H-M   'P 1'
#
loop_
_entity.id
_entity.type
_entity.pdbx_description
1 polymer ?
#
loop_
_entity_poly.entity_id
_entity_poly.type
_entity_poly.pdbx_seq_one_letter_code
_entity_poly.pdbx_strand_id
1 'polypeptide(L)'
;MAVDPRHVLAGILTLTMFLMLADMIKRDHFDSTHPTVHDTKKASEHTLASVAKGADGPWKEDGLTLKPCWQKPVLKEADESQGYVTFSLTNGPEYHVSQIADAVVVARYLRATLVIPDIRGSQPGDKRNFKDVYDVEKFIASLDGVVKVVRSQPTEISARNLAVVKVPNRVTEGYIAENIETVFRTKGNIRLVIYFPSVNMKKNKEKTSTDSITCLAMFGTLEPQTEVREVVDSMIDRLKTVSRKSNGQFVAVDLRIDILEKKGCHGNGGSGSKSCYGPQEIALFLKKIGFEKDTTVYVTQTKWHSSLDALKDFFPKTYTKESIMPMEKKDKFLNSDTSEFEKVIDYYICSESDVFVPAISGLFYANVAGKRIASGRTQMLVPATIPGSSATSEEFMSHYVTKKNHFAYSCFC
;
A
#
# COMPACT_ATOMS: atom_id res chain seq x y z
N MET A 1 43.71 6.57 35.48
CA MET A 1 43.09 7.10 34.25
C MET A 1 41.65 7.42 34.56
N ALA A 2 41.33 8.68 34.85
CA ALA A 2 39.97 9.10 35.17
C ALA A 2 39.23 9.34 33.84
N VAL A 3 38.11 8.64 33.64
CA VAL A 3 37.25 8.81 32.46
C VAL A 3 36.40 10.05 32.67
N ASP A 4 36.47 10.99 31.73
CA ASP A 4 35.69 12.23 31.76
C ASP A 4 34.18 11.92 31.74
N PRO A 5 33.39 12.42 32.71
CA PRO A 5 31.95 12.22 32.78
C PRO A 5 31.20 12.61 31.50
N ARG A 6 31.73 13.54 30.72
CA ARG A 6 31.13 13.99 29.44
C ARG A 6 31.22 12.92 28.36
N HIS A 7 32.29 12.12 28.35
CA HIS A 7 32.43 10.99 27.43
C HIS A 7 31.49 9.83 27.78
N VAL A 8 31.22 9.63 29.08
CA VAL A 8 30.24 8.64 29.55
C VAL A 8 28.82 9.05 29.15
N LEU A 9 28.48 10.33 29.32
CA LEU A 9 27.16 10.85 28.94
C LEU A 9 26.92 10.80 27.43
N ALA A 10 27.95 11.11 26.62
CA ALA A 10 27.89 10.97 25.16
C ALA A 10 27.74 9.50 24.72
N GLY A 11 28.41 8.57 25.41
CA GLY A 11 28.24 7.13 25.17
C GLY A 11 26.83 6.62 25.50
N ILE A 12 26.22 7.13 26.57
CA ILE A 12 24.84 6.75 26.96
C ILE A 12 23.82 7.34 25.97
N LEU A 13 23.98 8.60 25.55
CA LEU A 13 23.07 9.24 24.58
C LEU A 13 23.13 8.59 23.20
N THR A 14 24.32 8.16 22.77
CA THR A 14 24.46 7.42 21.50
C THR A 14 23.85 6.03 21.60
N LEU A 15 24.05 5.31 22.71
CA LEU A 15 23.43 4.01 22.93
C LEU A 15 21.90 4.09 23.00
N THR A 16 21.33 5.08 23.67
CA THR A 16 19.87 5.26 23.71
C THR A 16 19.31 5.68 22.36
N MET A 17 20.03 6.49 21.57
CA MET A 17 19.64 6.81 20.19
C MET A 17 19.67 5.56 19.30
N PHE A 18 20.68 4.70 19.42
CA PHE A 18 20.73 3.43 18.69
C PHE A 18 19.67 2.43 19.15
N LEU A 19 19.33 2.39 20.44
CA LEU A 19 18.25 1.56 20.96
C LEU A 19 16.87 2.06 20.51
N MET A 20 16.64 3.37 20.47
CA MET A 20 15.42 3.96 19.92
C MET A 20 15.30 3.70 18.41
N LEU A 21 16.41 3.77 17.65
CA LEU A 21 16.44 3.42 16.24
C LEU A 21 16.22 1.92 16.00
N ALA A 22 16.78 1.05 16.86
CA ALA A 22 16.56 -0.40 16.79
C ALA A 22 15.11 -0.78 17.13
N ASP A 23 14.46 -0.06 18.06
CA ASP A 23 13.06 -0.28 18.43
C ASP A 23 12.10 0.22 17.33
N MET A 24 12.48 1.27 16.58
CA MET A 24 11.76 1.70 15.38
C MET A 24 11.82 0.69 14.22
N ILE A 25 12.85 -0.16 14.17
CA ILE A 25 12.99 -1.22 13.15
C ILE A 25 12.20 -2.48 13.54
N LYS A 26 11.90 -2.70 14.83
CA LYS A 26 11.32 -3.97 15.34
C LYS A 26 9.79 -4.10 15.26
N ARG A 27 9.07 -3.11 14.72
CA ARG A 27 7.61 -3.20 14.56
C ARG A 27 7.22 -3.55 13.13
N ASP A 28 7.54 -4.78 12.73
CA ASP A 28 7.00 -5.35 11.50
C ASP A 28 5.55 -5.83 11.72
N HIS A 29 4.68 -5.48 10.78
CA HIS A 29 3.22 -5.47 10.89
C HIS A 29 2.51 -6.85 10.89
N PHE A 30 3.24 -7.94 11.11
CA PHE A 30 2.67 -9.27 11.23
C PHE A 30 2.78 -9.74 12.69
N ASP A 31 2.03 -9.14 13.63
CA ASP A 31 2.07 -9.59 15.03
C ASP A 31 1.26 -10.89 15.23
N SER A 32 1.93 -12.00 15.54
CA SER A 32 1.32 -13.26 15.96
C SER A 32 1.30 -13.38 17.49
N THR A 33 0.12 -13.45 18.11
CA THR A 33 -0.02 -13.80 19.53
C THR A 33 -0.27 -15.31 19.66
N HIS A 34 0.62 -16.04 20.34
CA HIS A 34 0.35 -17.41 20.78
C HIS A 34 0.27 -17.51 22.32
N PRO A 35 -0.61 -18.37 22.85
CA PRO A 35 -0.63 -18.72 24.26
C PRO A 35 0.45 -19.77 24.56
N THR A 36 1.10 -19.65 25.73
CA THR A 36 2.13 -20.55 26.25
C THR A 36 1.53 -21.91 26.62
N VAL A 37 2.02 -23.01 26.03
CA VAL A 37 1.89 -24.37 26.62
C VAL A 37 3.16 -25.18 26.37
N HIS A 38 3.51 -25.94 27.40
CA HIS A 38 4.75 -26.69 27.61
C HIS A 38 5.10 -27.78 26.59
N ASP A 39 6.42 -28.00 26.53
CA ASP A 39 7.20 -28.95 25.74
C ASP A 39 6.89 -30.43 26.06
N THR A 40 6.74 -31.27 25.03
CA THR A 40 7.22 -32.66 25.08
C THR A 40 7.41 -33.25 23.67
N LYS A 41 8.63 -33.71 23.40
CA LYS A 41 9.09 -34.36 22.17
C LYS A 41 8.40 -35.71 21.87
N LYS A 42 8.08 -35.96 20.59
CA LYS A 42 8.55 -37.14 19.82
C LYS A 42 8.22 -37.01 18.33
N ALA A 43 9.16 -37.44 17.48
CA ALA A 43 9.06 -37.44 16.03
C ALA A 43 8.41 -38.73 15.49
N SER A 44 7.56 -38.62 14.46
CA SER A 44 7.41 -39.62 13.39
C SER A 44 6.64 -39.08 12.17
N GLU A 45 7.26 -39.28 11.01
CA GLU A 45 6.80 -39.47 9.62
C GLU A 45 5.44 -38.95 9.09
N HIS A 46 5.58 -38.25 7.96
CA HIS A 46 4.65 -37.97 6.85
C HIS A 46 3.25 -38.60 6.89
N THR A 47 2.23 -37.74 7.10
CA THR A 47 0.92 -37.88 6.46
C THR A 47 0.35 -36.48 6.20
N LEU A 48 0.09 -36.15 4.93
CA LEU A 48 -0.53 -34.88 4.52
C LEU A 48 -2.01 -34.91 4.91
N ALA A 49 -2.34 -34.39 6.10
CA ALA A 49 -3.72 -34.21 6.53
C ALA A 49 -4.28 -32.88 6.01
N SER A 50 -5.37 -32.95 5.23
CA SER A 50 -6.13 -31.80 4.75
C SER A 50 -6.82 -31.06 5.90
N VAL A 51 -6.78 -29.72 5.87
CA VAL A 51 -7.63 -28.88 6.73
C VAL A 51 -9.09 -29.20 6.47
N ALA A 52 -9.90 -29.30 7.52
CA ALA A 52 -11.33 -29.58 7.42
C ALA A 52 -11.98 -28.62 6.42
N LYS A 53 -12.51 -29.15 5.32
CA LYS A 53 -13.29 -28.38 4.34
C LYS A 53 -14.49 -27.80 5.09
N GLY A 54 -14.46 -26.48 5.36
CA GLY A 54 -15.70 -25.75 5.62
C GLY A 54 -16.66 -25.96 4.45
N ALA A 55 -17.96 -25.89 4.72
CA ALA A 55 -19.00 -26.09 3.69
C ALA A 55 -18.84 -25.10 2.50
N ASP A 56 -18.20 -23.96 2.74
CA ASP A 56 -17.78 -22.98 1.74
C ASP A 56 -16.28 -23.15 1.48
N GLY A 57 -15.86 -23.32 0.23
CA GLY A 57 -14.46 -23.54 -0.17
C GLY A 57 -13.50 -22.39 0.22
N PRO A 58 -12.27 -22.35 -0.33
CA PRO A 58 -11.31 -21.28 0.00
C PRO A 58 -11.76 -19.88 -0.45
N TRP A 59 -12.78 -19.81 -1.32
CA TRP A 59 -13.41 -18.60 -1.81
C TRP A 59 -14.50 -18.15 -0.83
N LYS A 60 -14.30 -17.01 -0.18
CA LYS A 60 -15.31 -16.42 0.69
C LYS A 60 -15.98 -15.29 -0.06
N GLU A 61 -17.26 -15.06 0.22
CA GLU A 61 -17.95 -13.90 -0.32
C GLU A 61 -17.32 -12.61 0.20
N ASP A 62 -17.38 -11.56 -0.62
CA ASP A 62 -16.99 -10.23 -0.22
C ASP A 62 -17.75 -9.80 1.04
N GLY A 63 -17.09 -9.03 1.90
CA GLY A 63 -17.74 -8.46 3.08
C GLY A 63 -18.86 -7.50 2.70
N LEU A 64 -19.71 -7.15 3.66
CA LEU A 64 -20.73 -6.12 3.48
C LEU A 64 -20.11 -4.86 2.84
N THR A 65 -20.72 -4.37 1.75
CA THR A 65 -20.28 -3.15 1.08
C THR A 65 -20.33 -1.98 2.06
N LEU A 66 -19.15 -1.49 2.45
CA LEU A 66 -19.04 -0.36 3.37
C LEU A 66 -19.38 0.93 2.63
N LYS A 67 -20.03 1.86 3.33
CA LYS A 67 -20.35 3.18 2.76
C LYS A 67 -19.49 4.26 3.42
N PRO A 68 -19.16 5.36 2.71
CA PRO A 68 -18.52 6.50 3.33
C PRO A 68 -19.28 6.97 4.57
N CYS A 69 -18.59 7.10 5.69
CA CYS A 69 -19.16 7.47 7.00
C CYS A 69 -18.74 8.89 7.45
N TRP A 70 -18.55 9.75 6.45
CA TRP A 70 -18.13 11.13 6.56
C TRP A 70 -18.84 11.94 5.48
N GLN A 71 -18.97 13.24 5.72
CA GLN A 71 -19.51 14.18 4.74
C GLN A 71 -18.35 14.91 4.07
N LYS A 72 -18.52 15.22 2.77
CA LYS A 72 -17.51 15.98 2.03
C LYS A 72 -17.24 17.32 2.74
N PRO A 73 -15.98 17.61 3.14
CA PRO A 73 -15.67 18.80 3.89
C PRO A 73 -15.69 20.02 2.96
N VAL A 74 -16.73 20.85 3.05
CA VAL A 74 -16.89 22.04 2.20
C VAL A 74 -16.27 23.28 2.87
N LEU A 75 -15.49 24.06 2.12
CA LEU A 75 -15.06 25.41 2.45
C LEU A 75 -16.26 26.38 2.34
N LYS A 76 -16.61 27.07 3.43
CA LYS A 76 -17.55 28.21 3.38
C LYS A 76 -16.78 29.44 2.88
N GLU A 77 -17.08 29.87 1.66
CA GLU A 77 -16.56 31.03 0.91
C GLU A 77 -15.03 31.17 0.80
N ALA A 78 -14.60 31.52 -0.41
CA ALA A 78 -13.20 31.62 -0.78
C ALA A 78 -12.69 33.02 -0.44
N ASP A 79 -11.96 33.14 0.68
CA ASP A 79 -10.93 34.19 0.75
C ASP A 79 -9.98 33.99 -0.45
N GLU A 80 -9.48 35.08 -1.01
CA GLU A 80 -8.42 35.04 -2.02
C GLU A 80 -7.32 34.07 -1.56
N SER A 81 -6.92 33.15 -2.45
CA SER A 81 -5.95 32.11 -2.10
C SER A 81 -4.66 32.74 -1.59
N GLN A 82 -4.20 32.29 -0.41
CA GLN A 82 -3.02 32.84 0.26
C GLN A 82 -1.68 32.38 -0.36
N GLY A 83 -1.74 31.66 -1.50
CA GLY A 83 -0.61 31.20 -2.28
C GLY A 83 -0.70 29.73 -2.66
N TYR A 84 0.44 29.09 -3.01
CA TYR A 84 0.45 27.80 -3.70
C TYR A 84 1.22 26.71 -2.95
N VAL A 85 0.66 25.50 -2.96
CA VAL A 85 1.30 24.26 -2.50
C VAL A 85 1.63 23.41 -3.72
N THR A 86 2.92 23.09 -3.88
CA THR A 86 3.44 22.22 -4.95
C THR A 86 4.10 20.99 -4.35
N PHE A 87 4.12 19.88 -5.07
CA PHE A 87 4.79 18.65 -4.64
C PHE A 87 5.02 17.73 -5.86
N SER A 88 5.75 16.64 -5.64
CA SER A 88 5.94 15.57 -6.63
C SER A 88 5.51 14.24 -6.04
N LEU A 89 4.92 13.41 -6.88
CA LEU A 89 4.61 12.02 -6.59
C LEU A 89 5.84 11.15 -6.86
N THR A 90 6.18 10.23 -5.95
CA THR A 90 7.38 9.38 -6.06
C THR A 90 7.11 7.95 -5.64
N ASN A 91 8.00 7.04 -6.04
CA ASN A 91 8.13 5.63 -5.61
C ASN A 91 7.04 4.66 -6.11
N GLY A 92 5.81 5.11 -6.36
CA GLY A 92 4.73 4.27 -6.88
C GLY A 92 3.34 4.64 -6.34
N PRO A 93 2.28 4.03 -6.88
CA PRO A 93 0.89 4.36 -6.57
C PRO A 93 0.53 4.27 -5.07
N GLU A 94 1.13 3.33 -4.33
CA GLU A 94 0.89 3.21 -2.89
C GLU A 94 1.42 4.42 -2.10
N TYR A 95 2.49 5.05 -2.58
CA TYR A 95 3.01 6.30 -2.05
C TYR A 95 2.18 7.48 -2.56
N HIS A 96 1.74 7.46 -3.81
CA HIS A 96 1.00 8.56 -4.41
C HIS A 96 -0.30 8.87 -3.67
N VAL A 97 -1.06 7.83 -3.30
CA VAL A 97 -2.28 7.93 -2.48
C VAL A 97 -2.00 8.66 -1.17
N SER A 98 -0.92 8.27 -0.48
CA SER A 98 -0.53 8.85 0.80
C SER A 98 -0.02 10.30 0.66
N GLN A 99 0.82 10.56 -0.35
CA GLN A 99 1.39 11.88 -0.64
C GLN A 99 0.31 12.91 -0.99
N ILE A 100 -0.68 12.52 -1.80
CA ILE A 100 -1.84 13.38 -2.10
C ILE A 100 -2.64 13.68 -0.84
N ALA A 101 -2.86 12.69 0.03
CA ALA A 101 -3.59 12.91 1.27
C ALA A 101 -2.91 13.97 2.15
N ASP A 102 -1.60 13.84 2.37
CA ASP A 102 -0.84 14.81 3.16
C ASP A 102 -0.84 16.21 2.48
N ALA A 103 -0.65 16.27 1.16
CA ALA A 103 -0.64 17.53 0.43
C ALA A 103 -2.01 18.25 0.46
N VAL A 104 -3.11 17.51 0.34
CA VAL A 104 -4.48 18.04 0.44
C VAL A 104 -4.76 18.55 1.85
N VAL A 105 -4.35 17.83 2.89
CA VAL A 105 -4.49 18.28 4.29
C VAL A 105 -3.71 19.58 4.53
N VAL A 106 -2.46 19.65 4.07
CA VAL A 106 -1.62 20.88 4.19
C VAL A 106 -2.26 22.04 3.44
N ALA A 107 -2.66 21.85 2.18
CA ALA A 107 -3.28 22.90 1.38
C ALA A 107 -4.60 23.39 1.98
N ARG A 108 -5.42 22.47 2.52
CA ARG A 108 -6.68 22.78 3.19
C ARG A 108 -6.48 23.61 4.45
N TYR A 109 -5.50 23.24 5.28
CA TYR A 109 -5.17 23.94 6.52
C TYR A 109 -4.70 25.37 6.23
N LEU A 110 -3.81 25.52 5.26
CA LEU A 110 -3.21 26.81 4.88
C LEU A 110 -4.10 27.69 3.98
N ARG A 111 -5.29 27.21 3.58
CA ARG A 111 -6.15 27.84 2.55
C ARG A 111 -5.37 28.14 1.24
N ALA A 112 -4.45 27.25 0.89
CA ALA A 112 -3.61 27.37 -0.29
C ALA A 112 -4.26 26.73 -1.53
N THR A 113 -3.86 27.20 -2.71
CA THR A 113 -4.18 26.53 -3.97
C THR A 113 -3.21 25.35 -4.17
N LEU A 114 -3.75 24.16 -4.39
CA LEU A 114 -2.97 22.96 -4.70
C LEU A 114 -2.65 22.91 -6.20
N VAL A 115 -1.37 22.74 -6.55
CA VAL A 115 -0.95 22.52 -7.93
C VAL A 115 -0.91 21.02 -8.20
N ILE A 116 -1.45 20.59 -9.35
CA ILE A 116 -1.35 19.19 -9.80
C ILE A 116 0.14 18.76 -9.85
N PRO A 117 0.52 17.67 -9.17
CA PRO A 117 1.92 17.28 -9.06
C PRO A 117 2.44 16.66 -10.37
N ASP A 118 3.75 16.67 -10.57
CA ASP A 118 4.40 15.75 -11.51
C ASP A 118 4.67 14.39 -10.82
N ILE A 119 4.93 13.36 -11.61
CA ILE A 119 5.36 12.04 -11.12
C ILE A 119 6.85 11.89 -11.41
N ARG A 120 7.61 11.44 -10.42
CA ARG A 120 9.06 11.26 -10.46
C ARG A 120 9.41 9.81 -10.18
N GLY A 121 10.07 9.17 -11.13
CA GLY A 121 10.53 7.80 -10.99
C GLY A 121 11.84 7.70 -10.21
N SER A 122 12.37 6.48 -10.14
CA SER A 122 13.58 6.17 -9.37
C SER A 122 14.87 6.61 -10.05
N GLN A 123 14.84 6.86 -11.37
CA GLN A 123 16.02 7.28 -12.13
C GLN A 123 16.09 8.80 -12.28
N PRO A 124 17.29 9.42 -12.22
CA PRO A 124 17.44 10.84 -12.49
C PRO A 124 16.88 11.21 -13.86
N GLY A 125 15.99 12.20 -13.91
CA GLY A 125 15.34 12.65 -15.15
C GLY A 125 14.05 11.91 -15.48
N ASP A 126 13.71 10.82 -14.79
CA ASP A 126 12.42 10.14 -14.94
C ASP A 126 11.30 11.03 -14.39
N LYS A 127 10.63 11.73 -15.30
CA LYS A 127 9.55 12.67 -15.02
C LYS A 127 8.38 12.36 -15.94
N ARG A 128 7.19 12.26 -15.36
CA ARG A 128 5.93 12.01 -16.06
C ARG A 128 4.91 13.05 -15.68
N ASN A 129 3.97 13.32 -16.59
CA ASN A 129 2.84 14.17 -16.26
C ASN A 129 1.82 13.36 -15.48
N PHE A 130 1.11 14.01 -14.55
CA PHE A 130 0.01 13.39 -13.82
C PHE A 130 -1.01 12.72 -14.75
N LYS A 131 -1.40 13.43 -15.81
CA LYS A 131 -2.40 13.00 -16.81
C LYS A 131 -2.02 11.72 -17.56
N ASP A 132 -0.73 11.36 -17.58
CA ASP A 132 -0.28 10.16 -18.28
C ASP A 132 -0.67 8.90 -17.48
N VAL A 133 -0.86 9.04 -16.17
CA VAL A 133 -1.16 7.94 -15.22
C VAL A 133 -2.56 8.05 -14.63
N TYR A 134 -2.99 9.26 -14.24
CA TYR A 134 -4.21 9.49 -13.48
C TYR A 134 -5.17 10.46 -14.18
N ASP A 135 -6.47 10.29 -13.92
CA ASP A 135 -7.51 11.17 -14.44
C ASP A 135 -7.49 12.54 -13.76
N VAL A 136 -7.12 13.57 -14.53
CA VAL A 136 -7.02 14.97 -14.07
C VAL A 136 -8.38 15.54 -13.71
N GLU A 137 -9.41 15.27 -14.50
CA GLU A 137 -10.74 15.85 -14.28
C GLU A 137 -11.37 15.25 -13.04
N LYS A 138 -11.22 13.94 -12.86
CA LYS A 138 -11.63 13.25 -11.63
C LYS A 138 -10.93 13.82 -10.41
N PHE A 139 -9.61 14.04 -10.49
CA PHE A 139 -8.84 14.62 -9.40
C PHE A 139 -9.35 16.01 -9.01
N ILE A 140 -9.52 16.92 -9.98
CA ILE A 140 -10.03 18.29 -9.73
C ILE A 140 -11.45 18.24 -9.16
N ALA A 141 -12.36 17.49 -9.80
CA ALA A 141 -13.76 17.41 -9.39
C ALA A 141 -13.93 16.80 -7.98
N SER A 142 -13.09 15.82 -7.61
CA SER A 142 -13.12 15.21 -6.28
C SER A 142 -12.81 16.21 -5.17
N LEU A 143 -11.90 17.16 -5.42
CA LEU A 143 -11.45 18.19 -4.47
C LEU A 143 -12.24 19.50 -4.55
N ASP A 144 -13.20 19.60 -5.48
CA ASP A 144 -14.03 20.79 -5.61
C ASP A 144 -14.77 21.12 -4.30
N GLY A 145 -14.77 22.40 -3.93
CA GLY A 145 -15.27 22.86 -2.63
C GLY A 145 -14.44 22.46 -1.41
N VAL A 146 -13.36 21.68 -1.57
CA VAL A 146 -12.47 21.24 -0.46
C VAL A 146 -11.15 22.00 -0.52
N VAL A 147 -10.47 21.98 -1.65
CA VAL A 147 -9.23 22.73 -1.91
C VAL A 147 -9.26 23.20 -3.35
N LYS A 148 -8.87 24.45 -3.62
CA LYS A 148 -8.73 24.95 -5.00
C LYS A 148 -7.56 24.24 -5.68
N VAL A 149 -7.80 23.65 -6.86
CA VAL A 149 -6.78 22.93 -7.63
C VAL A 149 -6.51 23.65 -8.95
N VAL A 150 -5.24 23.80 -9.32
CA VAL A 150 -4.81 24.32 -10.63
C VAL A 150 -3.91 23.33 -11.36
N ARG A 151 -4.01 23.30 -12.69
CA ARG A 151 -3.29 22.35 -13.55
C ARG A 151 -1.78 22.58 -13.61
N SER A 152 -1.37 23.84 -13.52
CA SER A 152 0.04 24.24 -13.58
C SER A 152 0.30 25.36 -12.60
N GLN A 153 1.54 25.44 -12.14
CA GLN A 153 2.01 26.55 -11.35
C GLN A 153 1.93 27.84 -12.19
N PRO A 154 1.38 28.94 -11.65
CA PRO A 154 1.38 30.23 -12.35
C PRO A 154 2.80 30.71 -12.68
N THR A 155 2.92 31.37 -13.83
CA THR A 155 4.19 31.89 -14.37
C THR A 155 4.88 32.92 -13.49
N GLU A 156 4.11 33.58 -12.62
CA GLU A 156 4.57 34.65 -11.74
C GLU A 156 5.37 34.11 -10.54
N ILE A 157 5.28 32.81 -10.26
CA ILE A 157 5.94 32.17 -9.12
C ILE A 157 7.32 31.66 -9.55
N SER A 158 8.35 32.47 -9.33
CA SER A 158 9.73 32.04 -9.58
C SER A 158 10.13 30.87 -8.67
N ALA A 159 11.01 29.97 -9.15
CA ALA A 159 11.58 28.89 -8.34
C ALA A 159 12.33 29.41 -7.09
N ARG A 160 12.76 30.68 -7.09
CA ARG A 160 13.40 31.35 -5.95
C ARG A 160 12.40 31.74 -4.84
N ASN A 161 11.11 31.79 -5.16
CA ASN A 161 10.03 32.14 -4.23
C ASN A 161 9.35 30.91 -3.60
N LEU A 162 9.85 29.70 -3.86
CA LEU A 162 9.34 28.45 -3.30
C LEU A 162 10.21 28.00 -2.13
N ALA A 163 9.65 27.99 -0.91
CA ALA A 163 10.31 27.34 0.22
C ALA A 163 10.05 25.83 0.21
N VAL A 164 11.10 25.03 0.30
CA VAL A 164 10.99 23.57 0.38
C VAL A 164 10.76 23.17 1.83
N VAL A 165 9.69 22.43 2.10
CA VAL A 165 9.30 22.00 3.45
C VAL A 165 9.17 20.48 3.47
N LYS A 166 9.78 19.84 4.47
CA LYS A 166 9.63 18.39 4.69
C LYS A 166 8.34 18.12 5.45
N VAL A 167 7.58 17.13 5.01
CA VAL A 167 6.30 16.76 5.63
C VAL A 167 6.29 15.26 5.91
N PRO A 168 6.04 14.82 7.15
CA PRO A 168 5.90 13.40 7.45
C PRO A 168 4.59 12.88 6.86
N ASN A 169 4.58 11.62 6.42
CA ASN A 169 3.34 10.95 6.08
C ASN A 169 2.40 10.90 7.30
N ARG A 170 1.09 11.05 7.05
CA ARG A 170 0.03 11.18 8.07
C ARG A 170 0.20 12.47 8.87
N VAL A 171 0.41 13.57 8.16
CA VAL A 171 0.60 14.91 8.73
C VAL A 171 -0.59 15.30 9.61
N THR A 172 -0.30 15.94 10.75
CA THR A 172 -1.32 16.44 11.69
C THR A 172 -1.43 17.96 11.59
N GLU A 173 -2.58 18.51 11.97
CA GLU A 173 -2.77 19.96 12.04
C GLU A 173 -1.76 20.64 12.97
N GLY A 174 -1.42 20.01 14.09
CA GLY A 174 -0.37 20.49 15.00
C GLY A 174 1.00 20.59 14.33
N TYR A 175 1.39 19.57 13.54
CA TYR A 175 2.65 19.62 12.78
C TYR A 175 2.66 20.78 11.79
N ILE A 176 1.53 21.02 11.10
CA ILE A 176 1.41 22.10 10.12
C ILE A 176 1.54 23.47 10.79
N ALA A 177 0.84 23.69 11.90
CA ALA A 177 0.89 24.93 12.68
C ALA A 177 2.32 25.24 13.16
N GLU A 178 3.00 24.23 13.73
CA GLU A 178 4.32 24.39 14.32
C GLU A 178 5.44 24.55 13.28
N ASN A 179 5.37 23.85 12.15
CA ASN A 179 6.52 23.69 11.24
C ASN A 179 6.33 24.33 9.86
N ILE A 180 5.09 24.57 9.42
CA ILE A 180 4.79 24.93 8.04
C ILE A 180 4.12 26.31 7.94
N GLU A 181 3.21 26.64 8.85
CA GLU A 181 2.37 27.83 8.76
C GLU A 181 3.17 29.13 8.69
N THR A 182 4.16 29.31 9.57
CA THR A 182 5.03 30.51 9.57
C THR A 182 5.80 30.65 8.26
N VAL A 183 6.30 29.55 7.71
CA VAL A 183 7.04 29.53 6.44
C VAL A 183 6.10 29.93 5.29
N PHE A 184 4.90 29.37 5.27
CA PHE A 184 3.89 29.67 4.26
C PHE A 184 3.44 31.13 4.31
N ARG A 185 3.12 31.67 5.50
CA ARG A 185 2.74 33.09 5.67
C ARG A 185 3.80 34.07 5.19
N THR A 186 5.08 33.70 5.33
CA THR A 186 6.21 34.55 4.91
C THR A 186 6.49 34.47 3.41
N LYS A 187 6.31 33.29 2.80
CA LYS A 187 6.73 33.04 1.40
C LYS A 187 5.58 33.01 0.41
N GLY A 188 4.36 32.76 0.86
CA GLY A 188 3.16 32.48 0.06
C GLY A 188 3.21 31.13 -0.66
N ASN A 189 4.39 30.64 -1.06
CA ASN A 189 4.51 29.45 -1.89
C ASN A 189 5.47 28.44 -1.29
N ILE A 190 5.02 27.19 -1.18
CA ILE A 190 5.83 26.10 -0.63
C ILE A 190 5.84 24.88 -1.55
N ARG A 191 6.96 24.16 -1.51
CA ARG A 191 7.11 22.84 -2.13
C ARG A 191 7.23 21.78 -1.04
N LEU A 192 6.31 20.84 -1.01
CA LEU A 192 6.34 19.75 -0.05
C LEU A 192 7.27 18.65 -0.53
N VAL A 193 8.07 18.14 0.40
CA VAL A 193 8.84 16.90 0.26
C VAL A 193 8.33 15.93 1.32
N ILE A 194 7.48 15.01 0.88
CA ILE A 194 6.80 14.09 1.78
C ILE A 194 7.68 12.87 2.01
N TYR A 195 7.97 12.56 3.26
CA TYR A 195 8.78 11.43 3.67
C TYR A 195 7.98 10.48 4.57
N PHE A 196 8.39 9.22 4.58
CA PHE A 196 7.66 8.13 5.24
C PHE A 196 8.47 7.62 6.43
N PRO A 197 8.32 8.22 7.63
CA PRO A 197 9.07 7.79 8.81
C PRO A 197 8.61 6.40 9.30
N SER A 198 7.36 6.02 9.01
CA SER A 198 6.82 4.70 9.29
C SER A 198 5.67 4.39 8.32
N VAL A 199 5.35 3.10 8.17
CA VAL A 199 4.21 2.62 7.36
C VAL A 199 3.01 2.37 8.28
N ASN A 200 2.54 3.40 8.99
CA ASN A 200 1.44 3.22 9.94
C ASN A 200 0.09 3.64 9.35
N MET A 201 -0.62 2.70 8.72
CA MET A 201 -2.00 2.88 8.27
C MET A 201 -3.04 2.40 9.31
N LYS A 202 -2.69 2.34 10.60
CA LYS A 202 -3.68 2.01 11.63
C LYS A 202 -4.64 3.19 11.85
N LYS A 203 -5.90 2.87 12.14
CA LYS A 203 -6.92 3.81 12.58
C LYS A 203 -6.49 4.48 13.89
N ASN A 204 -6.68 5.80 13.97
CA ASN A 204 -6.50 6.55 15.20
C ASN A 204 -7.65 6.24 16.17
N LYS A 205 -7.38 6.30 17.49
CA LYS A 205 -8.40 6.07 18.52
C LYS A 205 -9.50 7.14 18.51
N GLU A 206 -9.13 8.37 18.14
CA GLU A 206 -10.02 9.53 18.11
C GLU A 206 -10.22 9.99 16.66
N LYS A 207 -11.48 10.34 16.32
CA LYS A 207 -11.84 10.86 15.00
C LYS A 207 -11.60 12.36 14.98
N THR A 208 -10.83 12.83 14.01
CA THR A 208 -10.51 14.27 13.85
C THR A 208 -11.37 14.89 12.74
N SER A 209 -11.52 16.22 12.75
CA SER A 209 -12.11 16.97 11.62
C SER A 209 -11.34 16.71 10.32
N THR A 210 -10.02 16.56 10.42
CA THR A 210 -9.08 16.27 9.32
C THR A 210 -9.26 14.87 8.73
N ASP A 211 -9.87 13.93 9.46
CA ASP A 211 -10.07 12.57 8.96
C ASP A 211 -10.96 12.57 7.71
N SER A 212 -12.01 13.41 7.66
CA SER A 212 -12.87 13.49 6.47
C SER A 212 -12.12 13.94 5.22
N ILE A 213 -11.18 14.89 5.37
CA ILE A 213 -10.31 15.39 4.29
C ILE A 213 -9.34 14.30 3.87
N THR A 214 -8.71 13.63 4.83
CA THR A 214 -7.81 12.50 4.59
C THR A 214 -8.54 11.35 3.89
N CYS A 215 -9.76 11.03 4.32
CA CYS A 215 -10.60 9.99 3.72
C CYS A 215 -10.94 10.31 2.26
N LEU A 216 -11.38 11.54 1.98
CA LEU A 216 -11.60 12.00 0.62
C LEU A 216 -10.33 11.88 -0.21
N ALA A 217 -9.22 12.41 0.31
CA ALA A 217 -7.97 12.48 -0.42
C ALA A 217 -7.39 11.10 -0.74
N MET A 218 -7.39 10.17 0.23
CA MET A 218 -6.87 8.81 0.04
C MET A 218 -7.73 7.95 -0.88
N PHE A 219 -9.06 8.04 -0.77
CA PHE A 219 -9.96 7.06 -1.39
C PHE A 219 -10.84 7.61 -2.51
N GLY A 220 -10.85 8.93 -2.72
CA GLY A 220 -11.76 9.59 -3.68
C GLY A 220 -11.08 10.39 -4.79
N THR A 221 -9.76 10.58 -4.76
CA THR A 221 -9.07 11.53 -5.67
C THR A 221 -8.31 10.88 -6.81
N LEU A 222 -7.71 9.71 -6.60
CA LEU A 222 -6.89 9.03 -7.60
C LEU A 222 -7.65 7.91 -8.30
N GLU A 223 -7.85 8.09 -9.60
CA GLU A 223 -8.28 7.04 -10.52
C GLU A 223 -7.31 6.98 -11.71
N PRO A 224 -7.05 5.80 -12.31
CA PRO A 224 -6.22 5.72 -13.50
C PRO A 224 -6.87 6.48 -14.65
N GLN A 225 -6.05 7.08 -15.50
CA GLN A 225 -6.56 7.59 -16.78
C GLN A 225 -7.05 6.43 -17.66
N THR A 226 -7.93 6.75 -18.62
CA THR A 226 -8.69 5.78 -19.43
C THR A 226 -7.84 4.65 -20.00
N GLU A 227 -6.70 4.95 -20.62
CA GLU A 227 -5.89 3.94 -21.28
C GLU A 227 -5.20 2.99 -20.29
N VAL A 228 -4.80 3.50 -19.11
CA VAL A 228 -4.27 2.65 -18.03
C VAL A 228 -5.38 1.75 -17.51
N ARG A 229 -6.60 2.31 -17.34
CA ARG A 229 -7.76 1.55 -16.90
C ARG A 229 -8.12 0.42 -17.87
N GLU A 230 -8.13 0.70 -19.18
CA GLU A 230 -8.38 -0.31 -20.22
C GLU A 230 -7.42 -1.50 -20.15
N VAL A 231 -6.14 -1.24 -19.87
CA VAL A 231 -5.14 -2.33 -19.75
C VAL A 231 -5.38 -3.16 -18.49
N VAL A 232 -5.67 -2.50 -17.36
CA VAL A 232 -6.03 -3.19 -16.11
C VAL A 232 -7.27 -4.05 -16.32
N ASP A 233 -8.32 -3.49 -16.90
CA ASP A 233 -9.58 -4.19 -17.18
C ASP A 233 -9.37 -5.38 -18.11
N SER A 234 -8.62 -5.19 -19.20
CA SER A 234 -8.31 -6.28 -20.13
C SER A 234 -7.53 -7.41 -19.47
N MET A 235 -6.58 -7.10 -18.57
CA MET A 235 -5.84 -8.11 -17.81
C MET A 235 -6.76 -8.85 -16.84
N ILE A 236 -7.63 -8.14 -16.10
CA ILE A 236 -8.60 -8.74 -15.18
C ILE A 236 -9.57 -9.65 -15.95
N ASP A 237 -10.11 -9.21 -17.08
CA ASP A 237 -11.03 -10.00 -17.90
C ASP A 237 -10.37 -11.28 -18.43
N ARG A 238 -9.10 -11.20 -18.82
CA ARG A 238 -8.32 -12.39 -19.19
C ARG A 238 -8.11 -13.33 -18.01
N LEU A 239 -7.76 -12.83 -16.83
CA LEU A 239 -7.62 -13.63 -15.60
C LEU A 239 -8.93 -14.34 -15.25
N LYS A 240 -10.06 -13.63 -15.31
CA LYS A 240 -11.39 -14.22 -15.12
C LYS A 240 -11.69 -15.28 -16.17
N THR A 241 -11.38 -15.00 -17.44
CA THR A 241 -11.64 -15.91 -18.56
C THR A 241 -10.86 -17.22 -18.44
N VAL A 242 -9.62 -17.19 -17.94
CA VAL A 242 -8.81 -18.41 -17.72
C VAL A 242 -9.19 -19.15 -16.43
N SER A 243 -9.93 -18.50 -15.53
CA SER A 243 -10.38 -19.04 -14.24
C SER A 243 -11.78 -19.66 -14.26
N ARG A 244 -12.21 -20.24 -15.39
CA ARG A 244 -13.57 -20.80 -15.55
C ARG A 244 -13.96 -21.84 -14.50
N LYS A 245 -13.04 -22.67 -14.03
CA LYS A 245 -13.35 -23.71 -13.02
C LYS A 245 -13.44 -23.15 -11.59
N SER A 246 -13.07 -21.89 -11.39
CA SER A 246 -13.22 -21.17 -10.13
C SER A 246 -14.22 -20.03 -10.28
N ASN A 247 -15.23 -20.17 -11.16
CA ASN A 247 -16.26 -19.16 -11.42
C ASN A 247 -15.70 -17.76 -11.80
N GLY A 248 -14.53 -17.73 -12.45
CA GLY A 248 -13.86 -16.48 -12.79
C GLY A 248 -13.03 -15.86 -11.67
N GLN A 249 -12.99 -16.46 -10.48
CA GLN A 249 -12.24 -15.93 -9.34
C GLN A 249 -10.74 -16.18 -9.47
N PHE A 250 -9.91 -15.23 -9.05
CA PHE A 250 -8.46 -15.39 -9.06
C PHE A 250 -7.79 -14.82 -7.80
N VAL A 251 -6.59 -15.33 -7.52
CA VAL A 251 -5.74 -14.88 -6.41
C VAL A 251 -4.67 -13.93 -6.96
N ALA A 252 -4.54 -12.73 -6.41
CA ALA A 252 -3.40 -11.86 -6.65
C ALA A 252 -2.40 -11.97 -5.51
N VAL A 253 -1.14 -12.25 -5.84
CA VAL A 253 -0.05 -12.40 -4.89
C VAL A 253 0.98 -11.29 -5.11
N ASP A 254 1.20 -10.46 -4.08
CA ASP A 254 2.25 -9.44 -4.11
C ASP A 254 3.60 -10.07 -3.77
N LEU A 255 4.36 -10.50 -4.79
CA LEU A 255 5.59 -11.29 -4.66
C LEU A 255 6.89 -10.53 -4.98
N ARG A 256 6.85 -9.38 -5.68
CA ARG A 256 7.99 -8.50 -6.06
C ARG A 256 9.38 -9.05 -5.71
N ILE A 257 9.86 -9.97 -6.55
CA ILE A 257 11.03 -10.83 -6.24
C ILE A 257 12.29 -10.00 -6.03
N ASP A 258 12.44 -8.91 -6.77
CA ASP A 258 13.57 -7.99 -6.66
C ASP A 258 13.67 -7.35 -5.26
N ILE A 259 12.54 -7.14 -4.58
CA ILE A 259 12.50 -6.66 -3.20
C ILE A 259 12.80 -7.80 -2.23
N LEU A 260 12.27 -9.01 -2.46
CA LEU A 260 12.53 -10.19 -1.62
C LEU A 260 14.03 -10.53 -1.59
N GLU A 261 14.69 -10.50 -2.74
CA GLU A 261 16.12 -10.78 -2.88
C GLU A 261 16.98 -9.72 -2.17
N LYS A 262 16.61 -8.43 -2.29
CA LYS A 262 17.32 -7.32 -1.61
C LYS A 262 17.11 -7.32 -0.10
N LYS A 263 15.90 -7.63 0.38
CA LYS A 263 15.58 -7.67 1.81
C LYS A 263 16.16 -8.91 2.50
N GLY A 264 16.51 -9.95 1.75
CA GLY A 264 17.02 -11.20 2.28
C GLY A 264 16.01 -11.84 3.21
N CYS A 265 14.97 -12.48 2.65
CA CYS A 265 13.95 -13.23 3.38
C CYS A 265 14.52 -14.47 4.08
N HIS A 266 15.37 -14.26 5.08
CA HIS A 266 15.99 -15.31 5.87
C HIS A 266 14.99 -15.75 6.94
N GLY A 267 14.52 -16.99 6.81
CA GLY A 267 13.76 -17.62 7.89
C GLY A 267 14.68 -17.92 9.06
N ASN A 268 14.67 -17.08 10.09
CA ASN A 268 15.11 -17.55 11.40
C ASN A 268 14.07 -18.57 11.87
N GLY A 269 14.47 -19.83 11.99
CA GLY A 269 13.66 -20.97 12.45
C GLY A 269 13.23 -20.90 13.92
N GLY A 270 12.88 -19.72 14.41
CA GLY A 270 12.20 -19.49 15.68
C GLY A 270 10.75 -19.08 15.40
N SER A 271 9.86 -19.40 16.33
CA SER A 271 8.40 -19.19 16.30
C SER A 271 7.91 -17.72 16.21
N GLY A 272 8.69 -16.83 15.58
CA GLY A 272 8.34 -15.44 15.29
C GLY A 272 7.79 -15.29 13.87
N SER A 273 6.88 -14.32 13.71
CA SER A 273 6.30 -13.96 12.43
C SER A 273 7.35 -13.48 11.43
N LYS A 274 7.30 -13.99 10.19
CA LYS A 274 8.25 -13.62 9.13
C LYS A 274 7.83 -12.30 8.49
N SER A 275 8.80 -11.44 8.19
CA SER A 275 8.55 -10.15 7.51
C SER A 275 8.34 -10.30 5.99
N CYS A 276 8.72 -11.45 5.43
CA CYS A 276 8.43 -11.81 4.04
C CYS A 276 8.40 -13.32 3.79
N TYR A 277 7.77 -13.72 2.68
CA TYR A 277 7.54 -15.09 2.26
C TYR A 277 7.96 -15.31 0.81
N GLY A 278 8.68 -16.39 0.53
CA GLY A 278 9.07 -16.76 -0.83
C GLY A 278 7.94 -17.43 -1.63
N PRO A 279 8.09 -17.57 -2.96
CA PRO A 279 7.09 -18.22 -3.81
C PRO A 279 6.69 -19.63 -3.36
N GLN A 280 7.66 -20.44 -2.94
CA GLN A 280 7.39 -21.81 -2.45
C GLN A 280 6.57 -21.81 -1.15
N GLU A 281 6.84 -20.89 -0.23
CA GLU A 281 6.10 -20.78 1.03
C GLU A 281 4.65 -20.37 0.78
N ILE A 282 4.44 -19.40 -0.13
CA ILE A 282 3.10 -18.98 -0.55
C ILE A 282 2.36 -20.13 -1.23
N ALA A 283 3.03 -20.90 -2.08
CA ALA A 283 2.43 -22.03 -2.77
C ALA A 283 1.93 -23.10 -1.78
N LEU A 284 2.78 -23.45 -0.80
CA LEU A 284 2.44 -24.38 0.27
C LEU A 284 1.29 -23.84 1.15
N PHE A 285 1.34 -22.56 1.50
CA PHE A 285 0.29 -21.89 2.26
C PHE A 285 -1.07 -21.97 1.53
N LEU A 286 -1.14 -21.52 0.27
CA LEU A 286 -2.36 -21.55 -0.54
C LEU A 286 -2.93 -22.97 -0.67
N LYS A 287 -2.07 -23.95 -0.97
CA LYS A 287 -2.50 -25.36 -1.04
C LYS A 287 -3.06 -25.83 0.29
N LYS A 288 -2.41 -25.48 1.39
CA LYS A 288 -2.79 -25.95 2.74
C LYS A 288 -4.13 -25.39 3.19
N ILE A 289 -4.46 -24.16 2.82
CA ILE A 289 -5.76 -23.54 3.15
C ILE A 289 -6.88 -23.89 2.15
N GLY A 290 -6.61 -24.77 1.19
CA GLY A 290 -7.63 -25.40 0.35
C GLY A 290 -7.74 -24.87 -1.08
N PHE A 291 -6.84 -24.00 -1.55
CA PHE A 291 -6.79 -23.65 -2.98
C PHE A 291 -6.35 -24.85 -3.81
N GLU A 292 -7.07 -25.10 -4.90
CA GLU A 292 -6.86 -26.26 -5.76
C GLU A 292 -5.90 -25.94 -6.91
N LYS A 293 -5.37 -26.98 -7.57
CA LYS A 293 -4.41 -26.86 -8.68
C LYS A 293 -4.92 -25.97 -9.84
N ASP A 294 -6.23 -25.91 -10.07
CA ASP A 294 -6.81 -25.09 -11.15
C ASP A 294 -7.00 -23.61 -10.77
N THR A 295 -6.65 -23.21 -9.54
CA THR A 295 -6.71 -21.82 -9.11
C THR A 295 -5.85 -20.94 -10.02
N THR A 296 -6.45 -19.87 -10.55
CA THR A 296 -5.73 -18.85 -11.30
C THR A 296 -5.00 -17.90 -10.34
N VAL A 297 -3.71 -17.71 -10.56
CA VAL A 297 -2.85 -16.87 -9.73
C VAL A 297 -2.22 -15.77 -10.59
N TYR A 298 -2.41 -14.51 -10.20
CA TYR A 298 -1.65 -13.38 -10.70
C TYR A 298 -0.52 -13.06 -9.73
N VAL A 299 0.70 -12.83 -10.22
CA VAL A 299 1.83 -12.40 -9.40
C VAL A 299 2.32 -11.02 -9.82
N THR A 300 2.69 -10.17 -8.86
CA THR A 300 3.24 -8.81 -9.10
C THR A 300 4.68 -8.84 -9.63
N GLN A 301 4.89 -9.57 -10.73
CA GLN A 301 6.15 -9.73 -11.41
C GLN A 301 5.97 -9.42 -12.90
N THR A 302 6.93 -8.70 -13.48
CA THR A 302 6.90 -8.27 -14.89
C THR A 302 7.02 -9.47 -15.83
N LYS A 303 8.14 -10.17 -15.73
CA LYS A 303 8.51 -11.32 -16.56
C LYS A 303 8.62 -12.58 -15.71
N TRP A 304 8.58 -13.74 -16.35
CA TRP A 304 8.80 -14.99 -15.64
C TRP A 304 10.18 -15.02 -14.96
N HIS A 305 10.24 -15.58 -13.76
CA HIS A 305 11.47 -15.80 -13.01
C HIS A 305 11.44 -17.23 -12.46
N SER A 306 12.57 -17.94 -12.46
CA SER A 306 12.63 -19.36 -12.08
C SER A 306 12.19 -19.63 -10.64
N SER A 307 12.30 -18.64 -9.75
CA SER A 307 11.76 -18.78 -8.38
C SER A 307 10.23 -18.97 -8.34
N LEU A 308 9.51 -18.60 -9.41
CA LEU A 308 8.07 -18.83 -9.55
C LEU A 308 7.73 -20.27 -9.98
N ASP A 309 8.71 -21.08 -10.39
CA ASP A 309 8.47 -22.45 -10.84
C ASP A 309 7.82 -23.29 -9.73
N ALA A 310 8.29 -23.13 -8.48
CA ALA A 310 7.67 -23.76 -7.32
C ALA A 310 6.19 -23.38 -7.17
N LEU A 311 5.82 -22.11 -7.39
CA LEU A 311 4.41 -21.69 -7.34
C LEU A 311 3.61 -22.28 -8.50
N LYS A 312 4.20 -22.32 -9.70
CA LYS A 312 3.59 -22.88 -10.91
C LYS A 312 3.32 -24.38 -10.81
N ASP A 313 4.19 -25.13 -10.16
CA ASP A 313 4.01 -26.58 -9.96
C ASP A 313 2.74 -26.89 -9.15
N PHE A 314 2.44 -26.05 -8.17
CA PHE A 314 1.19 -26.14 -7.40
C PHE A 314 0.00 -25.54 -8.13
N PHE A 315 0.20 -24.41 -8.83
CA PHE A 315 -0.84 -23.65 -9.53
C PHE A 315 -0.41 -23.34 -10.97
N PRO A 316 -0.60 -24.28 -11.93
CA PRO A 316 -0.11 -24.11 -13.30
C PRO A 316 -0.64 -22.88 -14.04
N LYS A 317 -1.80 -22.35 -13.60
CA LYS A 317 -2.40 -21.09 -14.07
C LYS A 317 -1.83 -19.88 -13.33
N THR A 318 -0.51 -19.81 -13.20
CA THR A 318 0.20 -18.65 -12.65
C THR A 318 0.65 -17.72 -13.76
N TYR A 319 0.27 -16.44 -13.65
CA TYR A 319 0.49 -15.42 -14.68
C TYR A 319 1.25 -14.22 -14.14
N THR A 320 2.24 -13.77 -14.90
CA THR A 320 2.94 -12.49 -14.76
C THR A 320 2.29 -11.42 -15.65
N LYS A 321 2.67 -10.15 -15.45
CA LYS A 321 2.22 -9.02 -16.30
C LYS A 321 2.45 -9.30 -17.79
N GLU A 322 3.65 -9.71 -18.17
CA GLU A 322 4.00 -10.02 -19.57
C GLU A 322 3.16 -11.15 -20.15
N SER A 323 2.79 -12.16 -19.34
CA SER A 323 2.02 -13.30 -19.84
C SER A 323 0.54 -12.97 -20.07
N ILE A 324 -0.05 -12.06 -19.28
CA ILE A 324 -1.49 -11.80 -19.31
C ILE A 324 -1.86 -10.54 -20.10
N MET A 325 -0.95 -9.56 -20.19
CA MET A 325 -1.18 -8.31 -20.92
C MET A 325 -1.35 -8.54 -22.44
N PRO A 326 -2.31 -7.86 -23.11
CA PRO A 326 -2.43 -7.86 -24.57
C PRO A 326 -1.12 -7.45 -25.25
N MET A 327 -0.76 -8.12 -26.34
CA MET A 327 0.54 -7.97 -26.98
C MET A 327 0.78 -6.52 -27.43
N GLU A 328 -0.24 -5.92 -28.03
CA GLU A 328 -0.30 -4.55 -28.52
C GLU A 328 -0.15 -3.48 -27.42
N LYS A 329 -0.33 -3.84 -26.15
CA LYS A 329 -0.16 -2.92 -25.02
C LYS A 329 1.23 -3.04 -24.36
N LYS A 330 1.97 -4.14 -24.60
CA LYS A 330 3.24 -4.43 -23.87
C LYS A 330 4.31 -3.36 -24.05
N ASP A 331 4.52 -2.89 -25.28
CA ASP A 331 5.56 -1.90 -25.58
C ASP A 331 5.34 -0.58 -24.83
N LYS A 332 4.08 -0.23 -24.54
CA LYS A 332 3.79 1.00 -23.80
C LYS A 332 3.89 0.83 -22.29
N PHE A 333 3.55 -0.35 -21.76
CA PHE A 333 3.31 -0.54 -20.33
C PHE A 333 4.38 -1.38 -19.62
N LEU A 334 5.23 -2.12 -20.34
CA LEU A 334 6.23 -3.05 -19.77
C LEU A 334 7.68 -2.74 -20.18
N ASN A 335 7.95 -1.56 -20.71
CA ASN A 335 9.31 -1.13 -21.05
C ASN A 335 10.05 -0.58 -19.83
N SER A 336 11.39 -0.62 -19.85
CA SER A 336 12.24 -0.19 -18.71
C SER A 336 11.95 1.22 -18.21
N ASP A 337 11.63 2.12 -19.14
CA ASP A 337 11.35 3.52 -18.81
C ASP A 337 10.01 3.65 -18.10
N THR A 338 9.10 2.69 -18.26
CA THR A 338 7.69 2.73 -17.84
C THR A 338 7.38 2.00 -16.54
N SER A 339 8.39 1.79 -15.68
CA SER A 339 8.24 1.07 -14.41
C SER A 339 7.10 1.59 -13.50
N GLU A 340 6.74 2.88 -13.60
CA GLU A 340 5.59 3.45 -12.87
C GLU A 340 4.25 2.86 -13.33
N PHE A 341 4.06 2.61 -14.62
CA PHE A 341 2.83 2.00 -15.12
C PHE A 341 2.66 0.57 -14.62
N GLU A 342 3.76 -0.19 -14.57
CA GLU A 342 3.75 -1.55 -14.05
C GLU A 342 3.28 -1.59 -12.59
N LYS A 343 3.78 -0.68 -11.76
CA LYS A 343 3.36 -0.57 -10.35
C LYS A 343 1.89 -0.20 -10.22
N VAL A 344 1.40 0.72 -11.08
CA VAL A 344 -0.01 1.11 -11.13
C VAL A 344 -0.87 -0.10 -11.50
N ILE A 345 -0.52 -0.85 -12.53
CA ILE A 345 -1.24 -2.06 -12.94
C ILE A 345 -1.29 -3.07 -11.77
N ASP A 346 -0.16 -3.35 -11.13
CA ASP A 346 -0.09 -4.24 -9.97
C ASP A 346 -1.00 -3.77 -8.82
N TYR A 347 -0.98 -2.47 -8.51
CA TYR A 347 -1.78 -1.90 -7.43
C TYR A 347 -3.29 -2.08 -7.67
N TYR A 348 -3.77 -1.85 -8.90
CA TYR A 348 -5.19 -1.98 -9.22
C TYR A 348 -5.64 -3.44 -9.35
N ILE A 349 -4.85 -4.31 -10.01
CA ILE A 349 -5.17 -5.76 -10.08
C ILE A 349 -5.25 -6.37 -8.67
N CYS A 350 -4.28 -6.07 -7.79
CA CYS A 350 -4.31 -6.54 -6.41
C CYS A 350 -5.50 -5.97 -5.60
N SER A 351 -5.92 -4.74 -5.91
CA SER A 351 -7.07 -4.11 -5.26
C SER A 351 -8.41 -4.68 -5.72
N GLU A 352 -8.47 -5.25 -6.93
CA GLU A 352 -9.70 -5.73 -7.57
C GLU A 352 -9.81 -7.26 -7.62
N SER A 353 -8.77 -8.00 -7.24
CA SER A 353 -8.80 -9.46 -7.18
C SER A 353 -9.80 -9.99 -6.15
N ASP A 354 -10.25 -11.24 -6.32
CA ASP A 354 -11.12 -11.89 -5.35
C ASP A 354 -10.36 -12.15 -4.05
N VAL A 355 -9.13 -12.66 -4.16
CA VAL A 355 -8.23 -12.90 -3.02
C VAL A 355 -6.94 -12.12 -3.21
N PHE A 356 -6.47 -11.47 -2.15
CA PHE A 356 -5.16 -10.81 -2.14
C PHE A 356 -4.24 -11.42 -1.09
N VAL A 357 -2.99 -11.70 -1.48
CA VAL A 357 -1.96 -12.32 -0.64
C VAL A 357 -0.67 -11.49 -0.67
N PRO A 358 -0.32 -10.78 0.41
CA PRO A 358 0.94 -10.06 0.47
C PRO A 358 2.10 -11.01 0.84
N ALA A 359 3.16 -11.04 0.03
CA ALA A 359 4.40 -11.74 0.39
C ALA A 359 5.28 -10.91 1.33
N ILE A 360 5.09 -9.59 1.39
CA ILE A 360 5.89 -8.66 2.18
C ILE A 360 4.96 -7.70 2.92
N SER A 361 5.24 -7.41 4.17
CA SER A 361 4.65 -6.24 4.82
C SER A 361 5.19 -4.94 4.20
N GLY A 362 4.39 -3.88 4.24
CA GLY A 362 4.82 -2.58 3.77
C GLY A 362 3.69 -1.73 3.23
N LEU A 363 4.07 -0.61 2.62
CA LEU A 363 3.12 0.43 2.22
C LEU A 363 2.21 -0.04 1.09
N PHE A 364 2.71 -0.90 0.21
CA PHE A 364 1.91 -1.52 -0.86
C PHE A 364 0.76 -2.35 -0.27
N TYR A 365 1.08 -3.30 0.63
CA TYR A 365 0.06 -4.08 1.33
C TYR A 365 -0.93 -3.17 2.06
N ALA A 366 -0.45 -2.19 2.84
CA ALA A 366 -1.32 -1.31 3.60
C ALA A 366 -2.30 -0.52 2.69
N ASN A 367 -1.83 0.04 1.56
CA ASN A 367 -2.69 0.82 0.67
C ASN A 367 -3.61 -0.04 -0.19
N VAL A 368 -3.17 -1.24 -0.62
CA VAL A 368 -4.06 -2.22 -1.27
C VAL A 368 -5.14 -2.65 -0.29
N ALA A 369 -4.79 -2.91 0.98
CA ALA A 369 -5.76 -3.24 2.02
C ALA A 369 -6.77 -2.10 2.23
N GLY A 370 -6.32 -0.85 2.26
CA GLY A 370 -7.20 0.30 2.32
C GLY A 370 -8.20 0.35 1.17
N LYS A 371 -7.74 0.19 -0.07
CA LYS A 371 -8.60 0.23 -1.26
C LYS A 371 -9.60 -0.94 -1.29
N ARG A 372 -9.14 -2.14 -0.94
CA ARG A 372 -9.97 -3.33 -0.81
C ARG A 372 -11.05 -3.19 0.26
N ILE A 373 -10.70 -2.64 1.44
CA ILE A 373 -11.69 -2.35 2.50
C ILE A 373 -12.73 -1.35 2.01
N ALA A 374 -12.30 -0.27 1.34
CA ALA A 374 -13.20 0.73 0.78
C ALA A 374 -14.20 0.15 -0.23
N SER A 375 -13.82 -0.89 -0.96
CA SER A 375 -14.69 -1.57 -1.93
C SER A 375 -15.38 -2.83 -1.38
N GLY A 376 -15.25 -3.15 -0.09
CA GLY A 376 -15.83 -4.37 0.52
C GLY A 376 -15.08 -5.69 0.25
N ARG A 377 -13.94 -5.65 -0.46
CA ARG A 377 -13.14 -6.83 -0.85
C ARG A 377 -12.22 -7.32 0.27
N THR A 378 -12.81 -7.76 1.38
CA THR A 378 -12.06 -8.05 2.61
C THR A 378 -11.30 -9.39 2.63
N GLN A 379 -11.38 -10.20 1.57
CA GLN A 379 -10.62 -11.44 1.50
C GLN A 379 -9.13 -11.17 1.21
N MET A 380 -8.37 -10.95 2.28
CA MET A 380 -6.93 -10.71 2.27
C MET A 380 -6.25 -11.71 3.20
N LEU A 381 -5.43 -12.60 2.62
CA LEU A 381 -4.84 -13.73 3.32
C LEU A 381 -3.35 -13.48 3.49
N VAL A 382 -2.92 -13.31 4.74
CA VAL A 382 -1.52 -13.15 5.10
C VAL A 382 -0.91 -14.53 5.30
N PRO A 383 0.17 -14.89 4.59
CA PRO A 383 0.84 -16.16 4.81
C PRO A 383 1.26 -16.30 6.28
N ALA A 384 1.04 -17.49 6.85
CA ALA A 384 1.42 -17.81 8.22
C ALA A 384 1.88 -19.27 8.29
N THR A 385 2.73 -19.59 9.28
CA THR A 385 3.06 -20.98 9.59
C THR A 385 1.82 -21.61 10.21
N ILE A 386 1.18 -22.53 9.50
CA ILE A 386 -0.01 -23.22 9.99
C ILE A 386 0.43 -24.51 10.72
N PRO A 387 0.31 -24.63 12.06
CA PRO A 387 0.58 -25.88 12.77
C PRO A 387 -0.63 -26.83 12.64
N GLY A 388 -0.44 -28.01 12.05
CA GLY A 388 -1.48 -29.05 11.98
C GLY A 388 -2.64 -28.81 11.00
N SER A 389 -3.70 -29.63 11.12
CA SER A 389 -4.89 -29.68 10.26
C SER A 389 -6.07 -28.82 10.75
N SER A 390 -5.89 -28.04 11.82
CA SER A 390 -6.97 -27.34 12.53
C SER A 390 -6.84 -25.81 12.54
N ALA A 391 -6.11 -25.21 11.59
CA ALA A 391 -6.04 -23.75 11.52
C ALA A 391 -7.41 -23.13 11.23
N THR A 392 -7.79 -22.19 12.08
CA THR A 392 -8.98 -21.37 11.88
C THR A 392 -8.72 -20.32 10.81
N SER A 393 -9.76 -19.90 10.08
CA SER A 393 -9.59 -18.87 9.04
C SER A 393 -9.13 -17.51 9.57
N GLU A 394 -9.22 -17.29 10.88
CA GLU A 394 -8.76 -16.06 11.55
C GLU A 394 -7.24 -15.97 11.63
N GLU A 395 -6.53 -17.11 11.65
CA GLU A 395 -5.07 -17.17 11.82
C GLU A 395 -4.29 -16.59 10.63
N PHE A 396 -4.89 -16.63 9.44
CA PHE A 396 -4.27 -16.16 8.21
C PHE A 396 -5.05 -15.04 7.53
N MET A 397 -6.16 -14.58 8.11
CA MET A 397 -6.85 -13.40 7.62
C MET A 397 -6.15 -12.14 8.11
N SER A 398 -6.00 -11.16 7.21
CA SER A 398 -5.37 -9.87 7.52
C SER A 398 -5.85 -9.28 8.84
N HIS A 399 -4.91 -8.90 9.71
CA HIS A 399 -5.22 -8.17 10.94
C HIS A 399 -5.91 -6.82 10.69
N TYR A 400 -5.72 -6.23 9.51
CA TYR A 400 -6.47 -5.04 9.12
C TYR A 400 -7.97 -5.31 9.09
N VAL A 401 -8.38 -6.50 8.65
CA VAL A 401 -9.78 -6.92 8.54
C VAL A 401 -10.29 -7.50 9.86
N THR A 402 -9.60 -8.50 10.43
CA THR A 402 -10.07 -9.18 11.66
C THR A 402 -10.21 -8.22 12.84
N LYS A 403 -9.25 -7.30 13.00
CA LYS A 403 -9.26 -6.31 14.10
C LYS A 403 -9.91 -4.98 13.70
N LYS A 404 -10.39 -4.83 12.45
CA LYS A 404 -10.91 -3.57 11.87
C LYS A 404 -10.02 -2.35 12.19
N ASN A 405 -8.69 -2.54 12.16
CA ASN A 405 -7.75 -1.55 12.70
C ASN A 405 -7.05 -0.72 11.61
N HIS A 406 -7.40 -0.91 10.34
CA HIS A 406 -6.91 -0.06 9.24
C HIS A 406 -7.61 1.30 9.22
N PHE A 407 -6.93 2.35 8.78
CA PHE A 407 -7.46 3.72 8.68
C PHE A 407 -8.71 3.80 7.78
N ALA A 408 -8.84 2.93 6.78
CA ALA A 408 -10.04 2.83 5.95
C ALA A 408 -11.34 2.63 6.78
N TYR A 409 -11.29 1.94 7.93
CA TYR A 409 -12.44 1.80 8.84
C TYR A 409 -12.76 3.08 9.65
N SER A 410 -11.99 4.15 9.49
CA SER A 410 -12.41 5.51 9.88
C SER A 410 -13.21 6.21 8.78
N CYS A 411 -13.07 5.75 7.54
CA CYS A 411 -13.66 6.36 6.35
C CYS A 411 -14.91 5.64 5.88
N PHE A 412 -15.01 4.32 6.11
CA PHE A 412 -16.11 3.49 5.65
C PHE A 412 -16.70 2.69 6.82
N CYS A 413 -18.03 2.69 6.95
CA CYS A 413 -18.77 2.00 8.02
C CYS A 413 -19.81 1.01 7.51
#